data_AF-A0A388SRZ0-F1
#
_entry.id   AF-A0A388SRZ0-F1
#
_cell.length_a   1.000
_cell.length_b   1.000
_cell.length_c   1.000
_cell.angle_alpha   90.00
_cell.angle_beta   90.00
_cell.angle_gamma   90.00
#
_symmetry.space_group_name_H-M   'P 1'
#
loop_
_entity.id
_entity.type
_entity.pdbx_description
1 polymer ?
#
loop_
_entity_poly.entity_id
_entity_poly.type
_entity_poly.pdbx_seq_one_letter_code
_entity_poly.pdbx_strand_id
1 'polypeptide(L)'
;MKKQDKCPLNGFKACRETCRWYIQLRGKHPQTEQEIDEWGCAVSWLPILLIENAQEVRQGAAAVESFRNEMVKASGATMAGIGEIVRLASMSTRERGIAGHQQQVEG
;
A
#
# COMPACT_ATOMS: atom_id res chain seq x y z
N MET A 1 18.12 -2.55 36.87
CA MET A 1 18.07 -3.39 35.66
C MET A 1 16.82 -3.01 34.88
N LYS A 2 16.95 -2.59 33.60
CA LYS A 2 15.80 -2.17 32.77
C LYS A 2 14.94 -3.38 32.39
N LYS A 3 13.70 -3.18 31.91
CA LYS A 3 12.84 -4.29 31.44
C LYS A 3 13.50 -5.10 30.30
N GLN A 4 14.17 -4.42 29.36
CA GLN A 4 14.94 -5.05 28.28
C GLN A 4 16.05 -5.99 28.76
N ASP A 5 16.57 -5.81 29.98
CA ASP A 5 17.65 -6.65 30.52
C ASP A 5 17.18 -8.01 31.07
N LYS A 6 15.86 -8.21 31.17
CA LYS A 6 15.25 -9.45 31.66
C LYS A 6 14.84 -10.32 30.48
N CYS A 7 15.13 -11.63 30.55
CA CYS A 7 14.75 -12.61 29.53
C CYS A 7 13.32 -13.13 29.78
N PRO A 8 12.33 -12.86 28.90
CA PRO A 8 10.96 -13.34 29.08
C PRO A 8 10.86 -14.87 29.06
N LEU A 9 11.79 -15.55 28.37
CA LEU A 9 11.80 -17.01 28.23
C LEU A 9 12.50 -17.75 29.38
N ASN A 10 13.08 -17.03 30.34
CA ASN A 10 13.77 -17.62 31.50
C ASN A 10 13.27 -16.98 32.79
N GLY A 11 11.94 -16.89 32.95
CA GLY A 11 11.31 -16.36 34.16
C GLY A 11 11.75 -14.94 34.52
N PHE A 12 12.04 -14.10 33.52
CA PHE A 12 12.51 -12.73 33.70
C PHE A 12 13.83 -12.58 34.50
N LYS A 13 14.67 -13.62 34.50
CA LYS A 13 16.06 -13.55 34.98
C LYS A 13 16.91 -12.63 34.09
N ALA A 14 18.09 -12.24 34.58
CA ALA A 14 19.02 -11.42 33.82
C ALA A 14 19.43 -12.10 32.50
N CYS A 15 19.32 -11.39 31.37
CA CYS A 15 19.74 -11.90 30.05
C CYS A 15 21.23 -11.60 29.80
N ARG A 16 21.75 -10.43 30.20
CA ARG A 16 23.12 -9.97 29.84
C ARG A 16 24.26 -11.01 29.99
N GLU A 17 24.26 -11.80 31.05
CA GLU A 17 25.41 -12.65 31.40
C GLU A 17 25.47 -13.99 30.65
N THR A 18 24.32 -14.55 30.28
CA THR A 18 24.22 -15.96 29.82
C THR A 18 23.43 -16.13 28.53
N CYS A 19 22.72 -15.10 28.10
CA CYS A 19 21.70 -15.15 27.05
C CYS A 19 22.34 -14.73 25.72
N ARG A 20 22.45 -15.65 24.75
CA ARG A 20 23.00 -15.35 23.43
C ARG A 20 22.17 -14.32 22.64
N TRP A 21 20.94 -14.07 23.07
CA TRP A 21 20.03 -13.08 22.50
C TRP A 21 20.12 -11.70 23.15
N TYR A 22 21.09 -11.48 24.02
CA TYR A 22 21.39 -10.12 24.48
C TYR A 22 22.17 -9.38 23.38
N ILE A 23 21.48 -8.49 22.69
CA ILE A 23 21.97 -7.79 21.50
C ILE A 23 21.79 -6.28 21.64
N GLN A 24 22.51 -5.51 20.82
CA GLN A 24 22.31 -4.08 20.70
C GLN A 24 21.22 -3.80 19.65
N LEU A 25 20.16 -3.10 20.05
CA LEU A 25 19.15 -2.57 19.14
C LEU A 25 19.51 -1.12 18.79
N ARG A 26 19.64 -0.85 17.49
CA ARG A 26 19.86 0.50 16.95
C ARG A 26 18.80 0.87 15.93
N GLY A 27 18.28 2.08 16.00
CA GLY A 27 17.27 2.61 15.07
C GLY A 27 16.41 3.68 15.72
N LYS A 28 15.24 3.96 15.15
CA LYS A 28 14.28 4.92 15.73
C LYS A 28 13.09 4.20 16.34
N HIS A 29 12.55 4.75 17.42
CA HIS A 29 11.30 4.27 17.99
C HIS A 29 10.13 4.54 17.01
N PRO A 30 9.32 3.54 16.63
CA PRO A 30 8.32 3.66 15.56
C PRO A 30 7.27 4.76 15.81
N GLN A 31 7.01 5.07 17.08
CA GLN A 31 5.94 6.02 17.48
C GLN A 31 6.44 7.40 17.92
N THR A 32 7.71 7.53 18.33
CA THR A 32 8.24 8.78 18.92
C THR A 32 9.40 9.36 18.13
N GLU A 33 9.90 8.61 17.13
CA GLU A 33 11.08 8.93 16.31
C GLU A 33 12.38 9.12 17.11
N GLN A 34 12.37 8.87 18.41
CA GLN A 34 13.56 8.96 19.25
C GLN A 34 14.57 7.90 18.84
N GLU A 35 15.84 8.29 18.77
CA GLU A 35 16.95 7.37 18.54
C GLU A 35 17.04 6.35 19.68
N ILE A 36 17.10 5.08 19.31
CA ILE A 36 17.31 3.94 20.17
C ILE A 36 18.73 3.44 19.88
N ASP A 37 19.56 3.40 20.92
CA ASP A 37 20.83 2.66 20.93
C ASP A 37 20.95 1.98 22.29
N GLU A 38 20.27 0.83 22.44
CA GLU A 38 20.15 0.14 23.72
C GLU A 38 20.47 -1.35 23.61
N TRP A 39 21.20 -1.87 24.60
CA TRP A 39 21.39 -3.31 24.77
C TRP A 39 20.20 -3.94 25.50
N GLY A 40 19.77 -5.12 25.03
CA GLY A 40 18.64 -5.82 25.61
C GLY A 40 18.45 -7.22 25.06
N CYS A 41 17.54 -7.99 25.67
CA CYS A 41 17.08 -9.26 25.13
C CYS A 41 16.31 -9.01 23.82
N ALA A 42 16.70 -9.69 22.73
CA ALA A 42 16.03 -9.62 21.43
C ALA A 42 14.51 -9.88 21.52
N VAL A 43 14.10 -10.80 22.40
CA VAL A 43 12.69 -11.16 22.61
C VAL A 43 11.91 -10.02 23.26
N SER A 44 12.54 -9.32 24.21
CA SER A 44 11.92 -8.14 24.84
C SER A 44 11.72 -7.00 23.84
N TRP A 45 12.50 -6.97 22.76
CA TRP A 45 12.36 -6.02 21.65
C TRP A 45 11.34 -6.46 20.58
N LEU A 46 10.78 -7.66 20.64
CA LEU A 46 9.82 -8.10 19.62
C LEU A 46 8.59 -7.20 19.49
N PRO A 47 7.95 -6.71 20.58
CA PRO A 47 6.78 -5.85 20.43
C PRO A 47 7.07 -4.56 19.65
N ILE A 48 8.22 -3.92 19.90
CA ILE A 48 8.58 -2.70 19.16
C ILE A 48 8.91 -2.99 17.69
N LEU A 49 9.62 -4.09 17.41
CA LEU A 49 9.94 -4.51 16.04
C LEU A 49 8.68 -4.88 15.24
N LEU A 50 7.69 -5.49 15.89
CA LEU A 50 6.41 -5.82 15.25
C LEU A 50 5.56 -4.56 14.99
N ILE A 51 5.62 -3.55 15.86
CA ILE A 51 4.95 -2.26 15.63
C ILE A 51 5.55 -1.58 14.39
N GLU A 52 6.88 -1.55 14.29
CA GLU A 52 7.59 -0.99 13.12
C GLU A 52 7.25 -1.78 11.85
N ASN A 53 7.30 -3.12 11.90
CA ASN A 53 6.92 -3.94 10.76
C ASN A 53 5.47 -3.67 10.30
N ALA A 54 4.54 -3.53 11.23
CA ALA A 54 3.16 -3.19 10.91
C ALA A 54 3.03 -1.77 10.30
N GLN A 55 3.87 -0.83 10.71
CA GLN A 55 3.94 0.51 10.13
C GLN A 55 4.41 0.48 8.69
N GLU A 56 5.51 -0.22 8.40
CA GLU A 56 6.02 -0.41 7.04
C GLU A 56 5.03 -1.13 6.14
N VAL A 57 4.35 -2.16 6.65
CA VAL A 57 3.27 -2.87 5.91
C VAL A 57 2.12 -1.92 5.56
N ARG A 58 1.70 -1.04 6.49
CA ARG A 58 0.65 -0.04 6.20
C ARG A 58 1.09 0.98 5.15
N GLN A 59 2.35 1.42 5.20
CA GLN A 59 2.90 2.32 4.17
C GLN A 59 2.89 1.66 2.79
N GLY A 60 3.34 0.40 2.72
CA GLY A 60 3.28 -0.38 1.47
C GLY A 60 1.85 -0.56 0.95
N ALA A 61 0.89 -0.86 1.83
CA ALA A 61 -0.52 -1.00 1.45
C ALA A 61 -1.11 0.32 0.91
N ALA A 62 -0.76 1.46 1.50
CA ALA A 62 -1.18 2.77 1.01
C ALA A 62 -0.64 3.07 -0.39
N ALA A 63 0.61 2.71 -0.67
CA ALA A 63 1.20 2.85 -2.01
C ALA A 63 0.49 1.99 -3.06
N VAL A 64 0.14 0.74 -2.71
CA VAL A 64 -0.64 -0.15 -3.59
C VAL A 64 -2.03 0.40 -3.86
N GLU A 65 -2.72 0.94 -2.84
CA GLU A 65 -4.03 1.55 -3.02
C GLU A 65 -3.97 2.80 -3.91
N SER A 66 -2.94 3.63 -3.76
CA SER A 66 -2.72 4.77 -4.65
C SER A 66 -2.49 4.33 -6.10
N PHE A 67 -1.66 3.30 -6.30
CA PHE A 67 -1.44 2.73 -7.63
C PHE A 67 -2.73 2.16 -8.23
N ARG A 68 -3.55 1.48 -7.43
CA ARG A 68 -4.88 0.99 -7.85
C ARG A 68 -5.77 2.13 -8.33
N ASN A 69 -5.79 3.26 -7.61
CA ASN A 69 -6.61 4.43 -7.98
C ASN A 69 -6.17 5.05 -9.31
N GLU A 70 -4.86 5.22 -9.53
CA GLU A 70 -4.35 5.73 -10.81
C GLU A 70 -4.62 4.77 -11.98
N MET A 71 -4.52 3.46 -11.76
CA MET A 71 -4.90 2.45 -12.76
C MET A 71 -6.38 2.52 -13.15
N VAL A 72 -7.28 2.70 -12.17
CA VAL A 72 -8.73 2.87 -12.43
C VAL A 72 -8.98 4.15 -13.22
N LYS A 73 -8.33 5.26 -12.86
CA LYS A 73 -8.44 6.53 -13.58
C LYS A 73 -7.97 6.42 -15.02
N ALA A 74 -6.81 5.79 -15.25
CA ALA A 74 -6.28 5.57 -16.59
C ALA A 74 -7.23 4.71 -17.43
N SER A 75 -7.73 3.61 -16.87
CA SER A 75 -8.70 2.72 -17.54
C SER A 75 -10.01 3.44 -17.87
N GLY A 76 -10.52 4.25 -16.93
CA GLY A 76 -11.71 5.05 -17.11
C GLY A 76 -11.56 6.08 -18.23
N ALA A 77 -10.41 6.75 -18.31
CA ALA A 77 -10.12 7.68 -19.40
C ALA A 77 -10.10 7.00 -20.77
N THR A 78 -9.50 5.80 -20.86
CA THR A 78 -9.51 5.00 -22.09
C THR A 78 -10.94 4.63 -22.50
N MET A 79 -11.76 4.15 -21.57
CA MET A 79 -13.15 3.77 -21.85
C MET A 79 -14.02 4.96 -22.25
N ALA A 80 -13.83 6.13 -21.62
CA ALA A 80 -14.52 7.36 -22.00
C ALA A 80 -14.19 7.76 -23.45
N GLY A 81 -12.91 7.72 -23.83
CA GLY A 81 -12.47 7.99 -25.19
C GLY A 81 -13.08 7.04 -26.22
N ILE A 82 -13.17 5.74 -25.91
CA ILE A 82 -13.84 4.75 -26.78
C ILE A 82 -15.33 5.08 -26.92
N GLY A 83 -16.01 5.42 -25.81
CA GLY A 83 -17.43 5.79 -25.83
C GLY A 83 -17.72 7.00 -26.73
N GLU A 84 -16.83 7.99 -26.72
CA GLU A 84 -16.93 9.16 -27.59
C GLU A 84 -16.72 8.81 -29.07
N ILE A 85 -15.73 7.96 -29.38
CA ILE A 85 -15.52 7.44 -30.74
C ILE A 85 -16.77 6.69 -31.25
N VAL A 86 -17.36 5.82 -30.44
CA VAL A 86 -18.58 5.07 -30.80
C VAL A 86 -19.75 6.03 -31.05
N ARG A 87 -19.91 7.06 -30.21
CA ARG A 87 -20.95 8.08 -30.38
C ARG A 87 -20.78 8.82 -31.71
N LEU A 88 -19.57 9.30 -32.01
CA LEU A 88 -19.26 9.98 -33.27
C LEU A 88 -19.52 9.08 -34.49
N ALA A 89 -19.11 7.82 -34.43
CA ALA A 89 -19.36 6.85 -35.50
C ALA A 89 -20.87 6.61 -35.72
N SER A 90 -21.66 6.49 -34.64
CA SER A 90 -23.12 6.30 -34.72
C SER A 90 -23.89 7.50 -35.29
N MET A 91 -23.38 8.71 -35.08
CA MET A 91 -23.95 9.93 -35.67
C MET A 91 -23.75 9.95 -37.18
N SER A 92 -22.56 9.58 -37.66
CA SER A 92 -22.25 9.49 -39.10
C SER A 92 -23.11 8.43 -39.82
N THR A 93 -23.38 7.29 -39.20
CA THR A 93 -24.29 6.28 -39.78
C THR A 93 -25.74 6.74 -39.80
N ARG A 94 -26.18 7.53 -38.81
CA ARG A 94 -27.54 8.08 -38.78
C ARG A 94 -27.77 9.10 -39.90
N GLU A 95 -26.80 9.95 -40.19
CA GLU A 95 -26.87 10.90 -41.32
C GLU A 95 -26.91 10.18 -42.67
N ARG A 96 -26.10 9.12 -42.86
CA ARG A 96 -26.15 8.28 -44.07
C ARG A 96 -27.47 7.52 -44.21
N GLY A 97 -28.07 7.07 -43.11
CA GLY A 97 -29.38 6.42 -43.11
C GLY A 97 -30.52 7.37 -43.52
N ILE A 98 -30.48 8.63 -43.08
CA ILE A 98 -31.47 9.66 -43.48
C ILE A 98 -31.30 10.04 -44.95
N ALA A 99 -30.06 10.24 -45.42
CA ALA A 99 -29.78 10.53 -46.82
C ALA A 99 -30.22 9.39 -47.76
N GLY A 100 -30.01 8.13 -47.37
CA GLY A 100 -30.49 6.96 -48.11
C GLY A 100 -32.01 6.82 -48.12
N HIS A 101 -32.70 7.23 -47.05
CA HIS A 101 -34.16 7.16 -46.99
C HIS A 101 -34.82 8.27 -47.82
N GLN A 102 -34.24 9.47 -47.89
CA GLN A 102 -34.78 10.59 -48.66
C GLN A 102 -34.72 10.33 -50.18
N GLN A 103 -33.74 9.56 -50.65
CA GLN A 103 -33.64 9.16 -52.05
C GLN A 103 -34.64 8.06 -52.48
N GLN A 104 -35.31 7.39 -51.53
CA GLN A 104 -36.39 6.43 -51.81
C GLN A 104 -37.80 7.04 -51.85
N VAL A 105 -37.96 8.30 -51.41
CA VAL A 105 -39.27 8.97 -51.35
C VAL A 105 -39.51 9.88 -52.57
N GLU A 106 -38.45 10.26 -53.30
CA GLU A 106 -38.51 11.09 -54.52
C GLU A 106 -38.45 10.28 -55.84
N GLY A 107 -38.58 8.95 -55.77
CA GLY A 107 -38.58 8.03 -56.92
C GLY A 107 -39.95 7.49 -57.28
#